data_AF-A0A9D6NDM3-F1
#
_entry.id   AF-A0A9D6NDM3-F1
#
_cell.length_a   1.000
_cell.length_b   1.000
_cell.length_c   1.000
_cell.angle_alpha   90.00
_cell.angle_beta   90.00
_cell.angle_gamma   90.00
#
_symmetry.space_group_name_H-M   'P 1'
#
loop_
_entity.id
_entity.type
_entity.pdbx_description
1 polymer ?
#
loop_
_entity_poly.entity_id
_entity_poly.type
_entity_poly.pdbx_seq_one_letter_code
_entity_poly.pdbx_strand_id
1 'polypeptide(L)'
;MPLESEPSPEDPQSQPEYAESPYYLLERLVMLYQDGVTDTSVFLGHLDSFEQELLTWSARFFENQPDPDDPAGRVLLETTRAALQSFADGVEWLREMVRTGDESCIGRALEQAALGHNTLVDLERITAANIAALEEQL
;
A
#
# COMPACT_ATOMS: atom_id res chain seq x y z
N MET A 1 16.44 -11.01 -41.00
CA MET A 1 16.94 -11.14 -39.62
C MET A 1 15.75 -10.89 -38.72
N PRO A 2 15.32 -11.84 -37.87
CA PRO A 2 14.25 -11.57 -36.93
C PRO A 2 14.78 -10.57 -35.90
N LEU A 3 14.02 -9.50 -35.66
CA LEU A 3 14.28 -8.55 -34.59
C LEU A 3 14.14 -9.31 -33.28
N GLU A 4 15.24 -9.44 -32.54
CA GLU A 4 15.21 -9.87 -31.15
C GLU A 4 14.38 -8.83 -30.39
N SER A 5 13.20 -9.24 -29.93
CA SER A 5 12.39 -8.43 -29.04
C SER A 5 13.19 -8.25 -27.76
N GLU A 6 13.67 -7.02 -27.52
CA GLU A 6 14.15 -6.62 -26.21
C GLU A 6 13.07 -6.98 -25.17
N PRO A 7 13.44 -7.54 -24.01
CA PRO A 7 12.49 -7.71 -22.93
C PRO A 7 11.97 -6.32 -22.56
N SER A 8 10.66 -6.12 -22.71
CA SER A 8 9.97 -4.97 -22.13
C SER A 8 10.39 -4.86 -20.66
N PRO A 9 10.62 -3.64 -20.13
CA PRO A 9 10.84 -3.46 -18.70
C PRO A 9 9.67 -4.14 -17.98
N GLU A 10 10.00 -5.10 -17.12
CA GLU A 10 9.03 -5.86 -16.36
C GLU A 10 8.07 -4.87 -15.70
N ASP A 11 6.80 -4.95 -16.08
CA ASP A 11 5.74 -4.16 -15.47
C ASP A 11 5.85 -4.43 -13.96
N PRO A 12 6.06 -3.43 -13.08
CA PRO A 12 6.18 -3.65 -11.65
C PRO A 12 4.95 -4.38 -11.08
N GLN A 13 3.82 -4.35 -11.82
CA GLN A 13 2.61 -5.12 -11.56
C GLN A 13 2.73 -6.65 -11.71
N SER A 14 3.81 -7.17 -12.32
CA SER A 14 4.00 -8.61 -12.57
C SER A 14 4.80 -9.33 -11.48
N GLN A 15 5.30 -8.59 -10.49
CA GLN A 15 6.04 -9.17 -9.37
C GLN A 15 5.04 -9.69 -8.31
N PRO A 16 5.04 -10.99 -7.97
CA PRO A 16 4.07 -11.59 -7.04
C PRO A 16 4.13 -11.00 -5.63
N GLU A 17 5.25 -10.38 -5.26
CA GLU A 17 5.44 -9.63 -4.01
C GLU A 17 4.63 -8.33 -3.94
N TYR A 18 4.17 -7.79 -5.08
CA TYR A 18 3.29 -6.63 -5.13
C TYR A 18 1.80 -7.01 -5.10
N ALA A 19 1.43 -8.26 -5.40
CA ALA A 19 0.05 -8.72 -5.38
C ALA A 19 -0.61 -8.67 -3.99
N GLU A 20 0.20 -8.55 -2.93
CA GLU A 20 -0.25 -8.45 -1.53
C GLU A 20 -0.22 -7.02 -0.99
N SER A 21 0.18 -6.01 -1.79
CA SER A 21 0.18 -4.63 -1.30
C SER A 21 -1.25 -4.14 -1.03
N PRO A 22 -1.48 -3.37 0.05
CA PRO A 22 -2.80 -2.83 0.40
C PRO A 22 -3.43 -2.01 -0.72
N TYR A 23 -2.61 -1.40 -1.57
CA TYR A 23 -3.07 -0.67 -2.75
C TYR A 23 -3.86 -1.56 -3.70
N TYR A 24 -3.31 -2.72 -4.10
CA TYR A 24 -3.98 -3.58 -5.08
C TYR A 24 -5.21 -4.28 -4.49
N LEU A 25 -5.23 -4.51 -3.16
CA LEU A 25 -6.42 -4.98 -2.47
C LEU A 25 -7.55 -3.94 -2.53
N LEU A 26 -7.25 -2.66 -2.25
CA LEU A 26 -8.22 -1.57 -2.37
C LEU A 26 -8.66 -1.34 -3.82
N GLU A 27 -7.72 -1.32 -4.77
CA GLU A 27 -8.03 -1.15 -6.20
C GLU A 27 -8.97 -2.25 -6.69
N ARG A 28 -8.65 -3.51 -6.38
CA ARG A 28 -9.49 -4.65 -6.75
C ARG A 28 -10.87 -4.56 -6.11
N LEU A 29 -10.95 -4.14 -4.84
CA LEU A 29 -12.23 -3.98 -4.15
C LEU A 29 -13.11 -2.93 -4.85
N VAL A 30 -12.52 -1.79 -5.21
CA VAL A 30 -13.18 -0.72 -5.95
C VAL A 30 -13.68 -1.22 -7.30
N MET A 31 -12.85 -1.95 -8.06
CA MET A 31 -13.25 -2.52 -9.34
C MET A 31 -14.46 -3.45 -9.20
N LEU A 32 -14.44 -4.37 -8.24
CA LEU A 32 -15.54 -5.31 -7.99
C LEU A 32 -16.84 -4.60 -7.58
N TYR A 33 -16.73 -3.47 -6.89
CA TYR A 33 -17.90 -2.64 -6.54
C TYR A 33 -18.45 -1.89 -7.75
N GLN A 34 -17.59 -1.24 -8.55
CA GLN A 34 -17.99 -0.49 -9.73
C GLN A 34 -18.59 -1.40 -10.83
N ASP A 35 -18.08 -2.62 -10.97
CA ASP A 35 -18.62 -3.62 -11.90
C ASP A 35 -19.95 -4.24 -11.43
N GLY A 36 -20.43 -3.86 -10.25
CA GLY A 36 -21.67 -4.40 -9.65
C GLY A 36 -21.57 -5.87 -9.25
N VAL A 37 -20.35 -6.41 -9.16
CA VAL A 37 -20.08 -7.79 -8.72
C VAL A 37 -20.36 -7.93 -7.23
N THR A 38 -20.15 -6.85 -6.46
CA THR A 38 -20.34 -6.79 -5.01
C THR A 38 -21.35 -5.73 -4.64
N ASP A 39 -22.26 -6.05 -3.72
CA ASP A 39 -23.18 -5.06 -3.17
C ASP A 39 -22.50 -4.16 -2.11
N THR A 40 -23.15 -3.04 -1.77
CA THR A 40 -22.63 -2.06 -0.81
C THR A 40 -22.35 -2.65 0.57
N SER A 41 -23.15 -3.63 1.04
CA SER A 41 -22.94 -4.22 2.36
C SER A 41 -21.69 -5.10 2.40
N VAL A 42 -21.45 -5.86 1.33
CA VAL A 42 -20.25 -6.68 1.18
C VAL A 42 -19.02 -5.81 0.97
N PHE A 43 -19.13 -4.74 0.17
CA PHE A 43 -18.07 -3.75 -0.02
C PHE A 43 -17.63 -3.12 1.32
N LEU A 44 -18.58 -2.66 2.14
CA LEU A 44 -18.28 -2.12 3.47
C LEU A 44 -17.64 -3.15 4.40
N GLY A 45 -18.11 -4.40 4.39
CA GLY A 45 -17.51 -5.48 5.20
C GLY A 45 -16.06 -5.80 4.80
N HIS A 46 -15.74 -5.67 3.52
CA HIS A 46 -14.36 -5.79 3.06
C HIS A 46 -13.49 -4.60 3.47
N LEU A 47 -14.02 -3.37 3.48
CA LEU A 47 -13.31 -2.20 4.02
C LEU A 47 -13.00 -2.36 5.52
N ASP A 48 -13.96 -2.86 6.30
CA ASP A 48 -13.74 -3.16 7.73
C ASP A 48 -12.62 -4.20 7.93
N SER A 49 -12.60 -5.23 7.07
CA SER A 49 -11.58 -6.28 7.12
C SER A 49 -10.20 -5.73 6.77
N PHE A 50 -10.12 -4.87 5.74
CA PHE A 50 -8.90 -4.22 5.31
C PHE A 50 -8.32 -3.29 6.40
N GLU A 51 -9.16 -2.50 7.08
CA GLU A 51 -8.71 -1.69 8.23
C GLU A 51 -8.15 -2.54 9.37
N GLN A 52 -8.77 -3.70 9.66
CA GLN A 52 -8.25 -4.62 10.68
C GLN A 52 -6.89 -5.22 10.28
N GLU A 53 -6.70 -5.53 9.00
CA GLU A 53 -5.41 -5.99 8.48
C GLU A 53 -4.34 -4.89 8.60
N LEU A 54 -4.66 -3.65 8.22
CA LEU A 54 -3.76 -2.50 8.41
C LEU A 54 -3.38 -2.30 9.88
N LEU A 55 -4.34 -2.38 10.80
CA LEU A 55 -4.07 -2.30 12.23
C LEU A 55 -3.15 -3.42 12.69
N THR A 56 -3.38 -4.65 12.22
CA THR A 56 -2.53 -5.80 12.54
C THR A 56 -1.11 -5.63 12.03
N TRP A 57 -0.94 -5.15 10.79
CA TRP A 57 0.37 -4.84 10.24
C TRP A 57 1.07 -3.72 10.99
N SER A 58 0.34 -2.66 11.33
CA SER A 58 0.88 -1.56 12.14
C SER A 58 1.40 -2.09 13.47
N ALA A 59 0.63 -2.96 14.15
CA ALA A 59 1.02 -3.52 15.44
C ALA A 59 2.28 -4.38 15.33
N ARG A 60 2.38 -5.26 14.32
CA ARG A 60 3.56 -6.11 14.09
C ARG A 60 4.82 -5.31 13.78
N PHE A 61 4.66 -4.24 12.99
CA PHE A 61 5.76 -3.33 12.68
C PHE A 61 6.21 -2.57 13.93
N PHE A 62 5.26 -2.07 14.73
CA PHE A 62 5.52 -1.36 15.97
C PHE A 62 5.90 -2.26 17.16
N GLU A 63 5.85 -3.58 17.02
CA GLU A 63 6.34 -4.53 18.03
C GLU A 63 7.84 -4.80 17.83
N ASN A 64 8.33 -4.72 16.60
CA ASN A 64 9.74 -4.95 16.23
C ASN A 64 10.49 -3.63 15.95
N GLN A 65 10.20 -2.57 16.70
CA GLN A 65 10.69 -1.23 16.34
C GLN A 65 12.22 -1.16 16.32
N PRO A 66 12.81 -0.49 15.31
CA PRO A 66 14.18 -0.04 15.42
C PRO A 66 14.32 0.90 16.62
N ASP A 67 15.53 0.97 17.18
CA ASP A 67 15.83 1.79 18.34
C ASP A 67 15.33 3.25 18.11
N PRO A 68 14.38 3.76 18.91
CA PRO A 68 13.83 5.11 18.72
C PRO A 68 14.85 6.22 19.01
N ASP A 69 15.98 5.88 19.63
CA ASP A 69 17.13 6.76 19.82
C ASP A 69 18.09 6.79 18.62
N ASP A 70 17.93 5.88 17.65
CA ASP A 70 18.59 5.94 16.34
C ASP A 70 17.79 6.86 15.38
N PRO A 71 18.40 7.95 14.85
CA PRO A 71 17.78 8.80 13.85
C PRO A 71 17.21 8.04 12.65
N ALA A 72 17.87 6.97 12.20
CA ALA A 72 17.38 6.15 11.08
C ALA A 72 16.12 5.36 11.48
N GLY A 73 16.11 4.78 12.69
CA GLY A 73 14.95 4.12 13.26
C GLY A 73 13.74 5.03 13.39
N ARG A 74 13.94 6.27 13.84
CA ARG A 74 12.86 7.27 13.95
C ARG A 74 12.25 7.61 12.59
N VAL A 75 13.07 7.85 11.57
CA VAL A 75 12.59 8.12 10.20
C VAL A 75 11.79 6.92 9.68
N LEU A 76 12.28 5.69 9.87
CA LEU A 76 11.58 4.47 9.46
C LEU A 76 10.17 4.39 10.08
N LEU A 77 10.07 4.65 11.39
CA LEU A 77 8.80 4.63 12.12
C LEU A 77 7.83 5.70 11.66
N GLU A 78 8.30 6.93 11.46
CA GLU A 78 7.48 8.06 11.00
C GLU A 78 7.00 7.87 9.57
N THR A 79 7.88 7.44 8.65
CA THR A 79 7.53 7.17 7.25
C THR A 79 6.54 6.02 7.13
N THR A 80 6.75 4.94 7.88
CA THR A 80 5.79 3.81 7.88
C THR A 80 4.44 4.22 8.43
N ARG A 81 4.42 5.02 9.51
CA ARG A 81 3.16 5.57 10.05
C ARG A 81 2.43 6.43 9.02
N ALA A 82 3.14 7.30 8.31
CA ALA A 82 2.57 8.14 7.27
C ALA A 82 1.97 7.30 6.14
N ALA A 83 2.67 6.25 5.70
CA ALA A 83 2.17 5.35 4.67
C ALA A 83 0.89 4.61 5.09
N LEU A 84 0.87 4.07 6.31
CA LEU A 84 -0.30 3.40 6.86
C LEU A 84 -1.49 4.36 7.02
N GLN A 85 -1.23 5.61 7.41
CA GLN A 85 -2.26 6.64 7.49
C GLN A 85 -2.87 6.93 6.12
N SER A 86 -2.07 6.99 5.05
CA SER A 86 -2.61 7.18 3.69
C SER A 86 -3.58 6.06 3.28
N PHE A 87 -3.31 4.81 3.65
CA PHE A 87 -4.30 3.74 3.37
C PHE A 87 -5.59 3.92 4.18
N ALA A 88 -5.49 4.31 5.45
CA ALA A 88 -6.68 4.59 6.28
C ALA A 88 -7.50 5.77 5.70
N ASP A 89 -6.85 6.84 5.26
CA ASP A 89 -7.50 7.96 4.59
C ASP A 89 -8.18 7.52 3.29
N GLY A 90 -7.58 6.58 2.56
CA GLY A 90 -8.17 5.96 1.38
C GLY A 90 -9.48 5.23 1.70
N VAL A 91 -9.52 4.46 2.78
CA VAL A 91 -10.75 3.78 3.23
C VAL A 91 -11.84 4.77 3.61
N GLU A 92 -11.49 5.84 4.33
CA GLU A 92 -12.46 6.88 4.71
C GLU A 92 -13.09 7.55 3.49
N TRP A 93 -12.32 7.79 2.42
CA TRP A 93 -12.88 8.27 1.15
C TRP A 93 -13.86 7.27 0.52
N LEU A 94 -13.59 5.96 0.59
CA LEU A 94 -14.53 4.96 0.08
C LEU A 94 -15.80 4.87 0.93
N ARG A 95 -15.71 5.03 2.25
CA ARG A 95 -16.87 5.14 3.13
C ARG A 95 -17.69 6.39 2.81
N GLU A 96 -17.02 7.51 2.54
CA GLU A 96 -17.65 8.76 2.13
C GLU A 96 -18.38 8.63 0.79
N MET A 97 -17.79 7.93 -0.18
CA MET A 97 -18.43 7.58 -1.46
C MET A 97 -19.74 6.84 -1.21
N VAL A 98 -19.73 5.82 -0.36
CA VAL A 98 -20.95 5.04 -0.04
C VAL A 98 -22.02 5.91 0.65
N ARG A 99 -21.59 6.81 1.54
CA ARG A 99 -22.48 7.70 2.30
C ARG A 99 -23.16 8.75 1.42
N THR A 100 -22.45 9.27 0.43
CA THR A 100 -22.86 10.43 -0.36
C THR A 100 -23.28 10.10 -1.79
N GLY A 101 -22.82 8.97 -2.33
CA GLY A 101 -22.90 8.62 -3.74
C GLY A 101 -21.92 9.40 -4.63
N ASP A 102 -20.97 10.15 -4.07
CA ASP A 102 -19.98 10.91 -4.84
C ASP A 102 -18.83 10.00 -5.31
N GLU A 103 -18.88 9.59 -6.58
CA GLU A 103 -17.85 8.76 -7.21
C GLU A 103 -16.48 9.42 -7.29
N SER A 104 -16.36 10.76 -7.17
CA SER A 104 -15.06 11.44 -7.14
C SER A 104 -14.22 11.03 -5.92
N CYS A 105 -14.85 10.54 -4.86
CA CYS A 105 -14.19 9.99 -3.70
C CYS A 105 -13.38 8.72 -4.02
N ILE A 106 -13.76 7.97 -5.06
CA ILE A 106 -13.00 6.78 -5.49
C ILE A 106 -11.61 7.18 -5.99
N GLY A 107 -11.53 8.23 -6.82
CA GLY A 107 -10.25 8.74 -7.31
C GLY A 107 -9.34 9.19 -6.16
N ARG A 108 -9.90 9.87 -5.16
CA ARG A 108 -9.18 10.29 -3.95
C ARG A 108 -8.71 9.11 -3.11
N ALA A 109 -9.55 8.08 -2.97
CA ALA A 109 -9.19 6.87 -2.24
C ALA A 109 -7.99 6.18 -2.87
N LEU A 110 -8.00 6.01 -4.20
CA LEU A 110 -6.90 5.38 -4.93
C LEU A 110 -5.64 6.25 -4.93
N GLU A 111 -5.76 7.57 -4.97
CA GLU A 111 -4.62 8.48 -4.82
C GLU A 111 -3.94 8.34 -3.45
N GLN A 112 -4.73 8.26 -2.37
CA GLN A 112 -4.20 8.03 -1.02
C GLN A 112 -3.57 6.65 -0.89
N ALA A 113 -4.21 5.60 -1.42
CA ALA A 113 -3.65 4.26 -1.40
C ALA A 113 -2.34 4.18 -2.21
N ALA A 114 -2.25 4.86 -3.36
CA ALA A 114 -1.03 4.93 -4.15
C ALA A 114 0.10 5.67 -3.40
N LEU A 115 -0.23 6.76 -2.70
CA LEU A 115 0.72 7.48 -1.86
C LEU A 115 1.29 6.58 -0.75
N GLY A 116 0.41 5.85 -0.05
CA GLY A 116 0.82 4.90 0.98
C GLY A 116 1.75 3.81 0.42
N HIS A 117 1.37 3.23 -0.71
CA HIS A 117 2.17 2.18 -1.37
C HIS A 117 3.55 2.68 -1.79
N ASN A 118 3.62 3.79 -2.52
CA ASN A 118 4.89 4.35 -2.97
C ASN A 118 5.82 4.69 -1.79
N THR A 119 5.24 5.18 -0.69
CA THR A 119 6.00 5.48 0.53
C THR A 119 6.62 4.22 1.14
N LEU A 120 5.89 3.09 1.18
CA LEU A 120 6.44 1.82 1.66
C LEU A 120 7.51 1.26 0.71
N VAL A 121 7.28 1.30 -0.60
CA VAL A 121 8.24 0.84 -1.61
C VAL A 121 9.55 1.63 -1.54
N ASP A 122 9.47 2.96 -1.40
CA ASP A 122 10.66 3.79 -1.22
C ASP A 122 11.40 3.44 0.08
N LEU A 123 10.67 3.14 1.15
CA LEU A 123 11.24 2.74 2.43
C LEU A 123 11.98 1.40 2.32
N GLU A 124 11.37 0.40 1.69
CA GLU A 124 11.96 -0.92 1.43
C GLU A 124 13.22 -0.79 0.58
N ARG A 125 13.18 0.00 -0.49
CA ARG A 125 14.33 0.24 -1.36
C ARG A 125 15.50 0.90 -0.61
N ILE A 126 15.23 1.91 0.20
CA ILE A 126 16.25 2.58 1.03
C ILE A 126 16.84 1.60 2.04
N THR A 127 15.98 0.81 2.69
CA THR A 127 16.40 -0.17 3.70
C THR A 127 17.28 -1.26 3.07
N ALA A 128 16.87 -1.83 1.93
CA ALA A 128 17.64 -2.82 1.19
C ALA A 128 18.99 -2.29 0.73
N ALA A 129 19.04 -1.05 0.21
CA ALA A 129 20.28 -0.41 -0.20
C ALA A 129 21.26 -0.21 0.97
N ASN A 130 20.74 0.17 2.15
CA ASN A 130 21.55 0.31 3.36
C ASN A 130 22.09 -1.04 3.86
N ILE A 131 21.29 -2.11 3.79
CA ILE A 131 21.73 -3.46 4.15
C ILE A 131 22.84 -3.93 3.20
N ALA A 132 22.63 -3.82 1.88
CA ALA A 132 23.63 -4.20 0.89
C ALA A 132 24.96 -3.44 1.08
N ALA A 133 24.89 -2.13 1.36
CA ALA A 133 26.08 -1.31 1.63
C ALA A 133 26.83 -1.73 2.91
N LEU A 134 26.12 -2.29 3.91
CA LEU A 134 26.73 -2.83 5.13
C LEU A 134 27.37 -4.21 4.88
N GLU A 135 26.75 -5.05 4.05
CA GLU A 135 27.29 -6.36 3.66
C GLU A 135 28.56 -6.24 2.81
N GLU A 136 28.67 -5.23 1.94
CA GLU A 136 29.89 -4.97 1.14
C GLU A 136 31.08 -4.44 1.97
N GLN A 137 30.84 -3.99 3.21
CA GLN A 137 31.87 -3.47 4.12
C GLN A 137 32.40 -4.53 5.12
N LEU A 138 31.81 -5.73 5.13
CA LEU A 138 32.20 -6.89 5.97
C LEU A 138 33.09 -7.87 5.20
#